data_AF-A0A7C1DJZ0-F1
#
_entry.id   AF-A0A7C1DJZ0-F1
#
_cell.length_a   1.000
_cell.length_b   1.000
_cell.length_c   1.000
_cell.angle_alpha   90.00
_cell.angle_beta   90.00
_cell.angle_gamma   90.00
#
_symmetry.space_group_name_H-M   'P 1'
#
loop_
_entity.id
_entity.type
_entity.pdbx_description
1 polymer ?
#
loop_
_entity_poly.entity_id
_entity_poly.type
_entity_poly.pdbx_seq_one_letter_code
_entity_poly.pdbx_strand_id
1 'polypeptide(L)'
;LEAYTSLKASPFSDIFAEEAMIRIGKWLRVASLNGRNIEARGEMMLAALFGGVALANAGVTACHALAYPLGGMFGVPHGIANALLIPHVARWNAMASPERFVNAAAFLGYPQEEGEPEHVAAMFCPEALSELADDLGLPETLEDLDVGITEKHFEEMATKAMGVARPMENNPRVLTKEDCVRIYREAME
;
A
#
# COMPACT_ATOMS: atom_id res chain seq x y z
N LEU A 1 4.03 4.68 -2.26
CA LEU A 1 4.50 3.94 -1.07
C LEU A 1 5.49 2.82 -1.39
N GLU A 2 5.11 1.73 -2.05
CA GLU A 2 6.01 0.58 -2.22
C GLU A 2 7.35 0.90 -2.90
N ALA A 3 7.35 1.66 -3.99
CA ALA A 3 8.59 2.13 -4.61
C ALA A 3 9.44 2.99 -3.66
N TYR A 4 8.81 3.82 -2.83
CA TYR A 4 9.49 4.63 -1.83
C TYR A 4 10.06 3.80 -0.70
N THR A 5 9.46 2.67 -0.34
CA THR A 5 9.97 1.83 0.75
C THR A 5 10.77 0.63 0.24
N SER A 6 10.95 0.51 -1.07
CA SER A 6 11.66 -0.60 -1.72
C SER A 6 13.15 -0.58 -1.41
N LEU A 7 13.77 -1.76 -1.29
CA LEU A 7 15.23 -1.91 -1.24
C LEU A 7 15.94 -1.48 -2.54
N LYS A 8 15.16 -1.23 -3.61
CA LYS A 8 15.65 -0.66 -4.88
C LYS A 8 15.35 0.82 -5.03
N ALA A 9 14.84 1.47 -3.99
CA ALA A 9 14.62 2.91 -3.99
C ALA A 9 15.94 3.68 -4.19
N SER A 10 15.83 4.84 -4.81
CA SER A 10 16.93 5.73 -5.13
C SER A 10 16.47 7.18 -5.03
N PRO A 11 17.38 8.15 -4.90
CA PRO A 11 17.00 9.57 -4.91
C PRO A 11 16.16 9.96 -6.13
N PHE A 12 16.38 9.31 -7.29
CA PHE A 12 15.57 9.55 -8.48
C PHE A 12 14.13 9.05 -8.32
N SER A 13 13.92 7.81 -7.88
CA SER A 13 12.58 7.27 -7.68
C SER A 13 11.84 7.96 -6.54
N ASP A 14 12.56 8.39 -5.52
CA ASP A 14 12.00 9.02 -4.31
C ASP A 14 11.32 10.35 -4.68
N ILE A 15 11.94 11.19 -5.52
CA ILE A 15 11.32 12.45 -6.01
C ILE A 15 9.90 12.21 -6.57
N PHE A 16 9.74 11.18 -7.40
CA PHE A 16 8.44 10.88 -8.00
C PHE A 16 7.47 10.23 -7.00
N ALA A 17 7.96 9.37 -6.11
CA ALA A 17 7.12 8.71 -5.13
C ALA A 17 6.56 9.69 -4.09
N GLU A 18 7.38 10.64 -3.65
CA GLU A 18 7.01 11.72 -2.74
C GLU A 18 5.92 12.61 -3.34
N GLU A 19 6.16 13.15 -4.55
CA GLU A 19 5.19 13.98 -5.27
C GLU A 19 3.87 13.24 -5.55
N ALA A 20 3.93 11.94 -5.83
CA ALA A 20 2.73 11.11 -5.99
C ALA A 20 1.93 11.03 -4.69
N MET A 21 2.57 10.74 -3.55
CA MET A 21 1.91 10.60 -2.26
C MET A 21 1.33 11.93 -1.77
N ILE A 22 2.05 13.05 -1.93
CA ILE A 22 1.56 14.40 -1.60
C ILE A 22 0.26 14.71 -2.34
N ARG A 23 0.22 14.41 -3.65
CA ARG A 23 -0.98 14.66 -4.47
C ARG A 23 -2.13 13.71 -4.10
N ILE A 24 -1.83 12.43 -3.86
CA ILE A 24 -2.83 11.45 -3.43
C ILE A 24 -3.48 11.88 -2.11
N GLY A 25 -2.67 12.20 -1.09
CA GLY A 25 -3.16 12.61 0.24
C GLY A 25 -4.07 13.83 0.17
N LYS A 26 -3.74 14.80 -0.69
CA LYS A 26 -4.52 16.02 -0.87
C LYS A 26 -5.77 15.85 -1.75
N TRP A 27 -5.67 15.13 -2.87
CA TRP A 27 -6.65 15.23 -3.95
C TRP A 27 -7.49 13.99 -4.20
N LEU A 28 -7.09 12.80 -3.74
CA LEU A 28 -7.79 11.57 -4.10
C LEU A 28 -9.25 11.55 -3.60
N ARG A 29 -9.49 12.00 -2.37
CA ARG A 29 -10.84 12.15 -1.80
C ARG A 29 -11.71 13.08 -2.65
N VAL A 30 -11.18 14.25 -3.01
CA VAL A 30 -11.89 15.24 -3.82
C VAL A 30 -12.18 14.71 -5.22
N ALA A 31 -11.20 14.07 -5.87
CA ALA A 31 -11.34 13.53 -7.22
C ALA A 31 -12.35 12.37 -7.29
N SER A 32 -12.48 11.61 -6.19
CA SER A 32 -13.39 10.46 -6.10
C SER A 32 -14.81 10.90 -5.76
N LEU A 33 -14.99 11.73 -4.73
CA LEU A 33 -16.30 12.18 -4.24
C LEU A 33 -16.89 13.32 -5.10
N ASN A 34 -16.06 14.10 -5.79
CA ASN A 34 -16.47 15.07 -6.79
C ASN A 34 -15.73 14.86 -8.11
N GLY A 35 -16.19 13.86 -8.87
CA GLY A 35 -15.59 13.48 -10.15
C GLY A 35 -15.59 14.55 -11.24
N ARG A 36 -16.30 15.68 -11.05
CA ARG A 36 -16.32 16.83 -11.98
C ARG A 36 -15.29 17.90 -11.64
N ASN A 37 -14.57 17.78 -10.52
CA ASN A 37 -13.48 18.69 -10.19
C ASN A 37 -12.28 18.42 -11.12
N ILE A 38 -12.14 19.24 -12.15
CA ILE A 38 -11.09 19.09 -13.17
C ILE A 38 -9.69 19.24 -12.58
N GLU A 39 -9.52 20.14 -11.61
CA GLU A 39 -8.23 20.33 -10.93
C GLU A 39 -7.84 19.05 -10.18
N ALA A 40 -8.71 18.52 -9.32
CA ALA A 40 -8.44 17.29 -8.58
C ALA A 40 -8.19 16.08 -9.51
N ARG A 41 -8.92 16.01 -10.63
CA ARG A 41 -8.70 14.98 -11.67
C ARG A 41 -7.33 15.13 -12.33
N GLY A 42 -6.93 16.35 -12.69
CA GLY A 42 -5.61 16.62 -13.28
C GLY A 42 -4.47 16.30 -12.32
N GLU A 43 -4.63 16.64 -11.06
CA GLU A 43 -3.70 16.32 -9.98
C GLU A 43 -3.54 14.81 -9.79
N MET A 44 -4.64 14.05 -9.83
CA MET A 44 -4.60 12.59 -9.77
C MET A 44 -3.98 11.94 -11.02
N MET A 45 -4.12 12.55 -12.21
CA MET A 45 -3.42 12.09 -13.41
C MET A 45 -1.91 12.26 -13.27
N LEU A 46 -1.45 13.39 -12.71
CA LEU A 46 -0.04 13.60 -12.40
C LEU A 46 0.46 12.64 -11.33
N ALA A 47 -0.33 12.42 -10.27
CA ALA A 47 0.02 11.45 -9.22
C ALA A 47 0.18 10.04 -9.78
N ALA A 48 -0.71 9.61 -10.68
CA ALA A 48 -0.62 8.31 -11.35
C ALA A 48 0.63 8.21 -12.25
N LEU A 49 0.96 9.27 -12.99
CA LEU A 49 2.18 9.33 -13.80
C LEU A 49 3.43 9.20 -12.93
N PHE A 50 3.54 10.00 -11.87
CA PHE A 50 4.69 9.98 -10.96
C PHE A 50 4.81 8.66 -10.22
N GLY A 51 3.69 8.09 -9.76
CA GLY A 51 3.65 6.74 -9.22
C GLY A 51 4.21 5.73 -10.22
N GLY A 52 3.78 5.77 -11.47
CA GLY A 52 4.29 4.91 -12.54
C GLY A 52 5.80 5.05 -12.77
N VAL A 53 6.33 6.28 -12.78
CA VAL A 53 7.78 6.53 -12.91
C VAL A 53 8.54 5.97 -11.72
N ALA A 54 8.05 6.17 -10.49
CA ALA A 54 8.67 5.62 -9.29
C ALA A 54 8.71 4.09 -9.33
N LEU A 55 7.58 3.44 -9.64
CA LEU A 55 7.46 1.99 -9.76
C LEU A 55 8.35 1.43 -10.88
N ALA A 56 8.48 2.13 -12.01
CA ALA A 56 9.33 1.69 -13.11
C ALA A 56 10.83 1.63 -12.74
N ASN A 57 11.26 2.43 -11.75
CA ASN A 57 12.66 2.53 -11.35
C ASN A 57 12.99 1.75 -10.06
N ALA A 58 12.05 1.66 -9.12
CA ALA A 58 12.26 1.01 -7.82
C ALA A 58 11.43 -0.27 -7.62
N GLY A 59 10.54 -0.59 -8.57
CA GLY A 59 9.62 -1.72 -8.48
C GLY A 59 8.52 -1.53 -7.44
N VAL A 60 7.81 -2.63 -7.19
CA VAL A 60 6.81 -2.80 -6.11
C VAL A 60 7.37 -3.77 -5.06
N THR A 61 6.64 -3.97 -3.96
CA THR A 61 7.08 -4.83 -2.85
C THR A 61 6.03 -5.89 -2.49
N ALA A 62 5.99 -6.34 -1.24
CA ALA A 62 5.15 -7.45 -0.82
C ALA A 62 3.66 -7.22 -1.03
N CYS A 63 3.15 -5.98 -1.00
CA CYS A 63 1.72 -5.73 -1.20
C CYS A 63 1.26 -6.19 -2.58
N HIS A 64 1.97 -5.81 -3.64
CA HIS A 64 1.63 -6.32 -4.98
C HIS A 64 1.75 -7.86 -5.06
N ALA A 65 2.77 -8.46 -4.42
CA ALA A 65 2.92 -9.91 -4.40
C ALA A 65 1.73 -10.63 -3.73
N LEU A 66 1.25 -10.10 -2.61
CA LEU A 66 0.09 -10.60 -1.86
C LEU A 66 -1.23 -10.29 -2.58
N ALA A 67 -1.30 -9.23 -3.37
CA ALA A 67 -2.50 -8.87 -4.14
C ALA A 67 -2.72 -9.76 -5.38
N TYR A 68 -1.66 -10.31 -5.99
CA TYR A 68 -1.80 -11.13 -7.21
C TYR A 68 -2.65 -12.40 -7.03
N PRO A 69 -2.53 -13.18 -5.93
CA PRO A 69 -3.44 -14.30 -5.67
C PRO A 69 -4.92 -13.91 -5.60
N LEU A 70 -5.26 -12.75 -5.02
CA LEU A 70 -6.66 -12.29 -4.94
C LEU A 70 -7.25 -12.12 -6.35
N GLY A 71 -6.50 -11.49 -7.25
CA GLY A 71 -6.91 -11.33 -8.65
C GLY A 71 -6.92 -12.66 -9.41
N GLY A 72 -5.86 -13.45 -9.28
CA GLY A 72 -5.67 -14.68 -10.07
C GLY A 72 -6.58 -15.85 -9.66
N MET A 73 -6.97 -15.92 -8.39
CA MET A 73 -7.81 -17.02 -7.87
C MET A 73 -9.29 -16.62 -7.75
N PHE A 74 -9.58 -15.36 -7.43
CA PHE A 74 -10.94 -14.91 -7.08
C PHE A 74 -11.47 -13.78 -7.97
N GLY A 75 -10.68 -13.29 -8.93
CA GLY A 75 -11.11 -12.25 -9.86
C GLY A 75 -11.24 -10.85 -9.22
N VAL A 76 -10.62 -10.63 -8.06
CA VAL A 76 -10.65 -9.33 -7.37
C VAL A 76 -9.93 -8.28 -8.25
N PRO A 77 -10.53 -7.11 -8.51
CA PRO A 77 -9.88 -6.05 -9.27
C PRO A 77 -8.57 -5.61 -8.62
N HIS A 78 -7.52 -5.42 -9.43
CA HIS A 78 -6.17 -5.18 -8.93
C HIS A 78 -6.03 -3.99 -7.99
N GLY A 79 -6.72 -2.87 -8.28
CA GLY A 79 -6.72 -1.69 -7.41
C GLY A 79 -7.37 -1.96 -6.05
N ILE A 80 -8.45 -2.74 -6.03
CA ILE A 80 -9.16 -3.13 -4.79
C ILE A 80 -8.29 -4.07 -3.95
N ALA A 81 -7.69 -5.09 -4.56
CA ALA A 81 -6.78 -6.01 -3.87
C ALA A 81 -5.59 -5.30 -3.21
N ASN A 82 -4.98 -4.32 -3.90
CA ASN A 82 -3.90 -3.52 -3.32
C ASN A 82 -4.39 -2.56 -2.24
N ALA A 83 -5.52 -1.87 -2.46
CA ALA A 83 -6.06 -0.92 -1.48
C ALA A 83 -6.39 -1.60 -0.14
N LEU A 84 -6.96 -2.80 -0.20
CA LEU A 84 -7.25 -3.63 0.98
C LEU A 84 -5.97 -4.08 1.69
N LEU A 85 -4.96 -4.57 0.96
CA LEU A 85 -3.77 -5.16 1.59
C LEU A 85 -2.71 -4.15 2.02
N ILE A 86 -2.65 -2.97 1.41
CA ILE A 86 -1.55 -2.02 1.64
C ILE A 86 -1.47 -1.54 3.10
N PRO A 87 -2.56 -1.29 3.86
CA PRO A 87 -2.45 -0.92 5.26
C PRO A 87 -1.83 -2.05 6.09
N HIS A 88 -2.25 -3.29 5.89
CA HIS A 88 -1.71 -4.44 6.63
C HIS A 88 -0.22 -4.63 6.32
N VAL A 89 0.19 -4.64 5.05
CA VAL A 89 1.60 -4.77 4.67
C VAL A 89 2.45 -3.59 5.17
N ALA A 90 1.89 -2.37 5.16
CA ALA A 90 2.55 -1.19 5.70
C ALA A 90 2.79 -1.32 7.22
N ARG A 91 1.84 -1.83 8.02
CA ARG A 91 2.05 -2.09 9.46
C ARG A 91 3.24 -3.02 9.72
N TRP A 92 3.41 -4.04 8.89
CA TRP A 92 4.54 -4.96 9.00
C TRP A 92 5.86 -4.32 8.60
N ASN A 93 5.85 -3.49 7.56
CA ASN A 93 7.05 -2.86 7.02
C ASN A 93 7.49 -1.61 7.80
N ALA A 94 6.58 -0.93 8.51
CA ALA A 94 6.83 0.33 9.21
C ALA A 94 8.09 0.25 10.09
N MET A 95 8.21 -0.80 10.90
CA MET A 95 9.34 -1.00 11.80
C MET A 95 10.67 -1.32 11.11
N ALA A 96 10.66 -1.76 9.86
CA ALA A 96 11.88 -2.03 9.11
C ALA A 96 12.47 -0.76 8.48
N SER A 97 11.70 0.32 8.35
CA SER A 97 12.15 1.59 7.79
C SER A 97 11.35 2.78 8.37
N PRO A 98 11.38 2.98 9.70
CA PRO A 98 10.49 3.91 10.39
C PRO A 98 10.52 5.33 9.82
N GLU A 99 11.70 5.92 9.61
CA GLU A 99 11.89 7.21 8.93
C GLU A 99 11.12 7.32 7.60
N ARG A 100 11.19 6.32 6.72
CA ARG A 100 10.49 6.35 5.43
C ARG A 100 8.98 6.28 5.61
N PHE A 101 8.48 5.55 6.60
CA PHE A 101 7.05 5.49 6.88
C PHE A 101 6.53 6.76 7.57
N VAL A 102 7.32 7.40 8.44
CA VAL A 102 7.01 8.73 8.98
C VAL A 102 6.89 9.76 7.86
N ASN A 103 7.86 9.80 6.95
CA ASN A 103 7.81 10.70 5.80
C ASN A 103 6.60 10.41 4.91
N ALA A 104 6.32 9.13 4.62
CA ALA A 104 5.16 8.73 3.85
C ALA A 104 3.83 9.16 4.49
N ALA A 105 3.70 9.03 5.83
CA ALA A 105 2.55 9.53 6.57
C ALA A 105 2.38 11.04 6.40
N ALA A 106 3.48 11.80 6.56
CA ALA A 106 3.47 13.25 6.38
C ALA A 106 3.04 13.66 4.96
N PHE A 107 3.52 12.96 3.92
CA PHE A 107 3.08 13.19 2.54
C PHE A 107 1.60 12.91 2.33
N LEU A 108 1.04 11.94 3.07
CA LEU A 108 -0.40 11.65 3.03
C LEU A 108 -1.25 12.62 3.88
N GLY A 109 -0.62 13.55 4.61
CA GLY A 109 -1.30 14.56 5.43
C GLY A 109 -1.29 14.27 6.94
N TYR A 110 -0.50 13.29 7.39
CA TYR A 110 -0.44 12.82 8.79
C TYR A 110 0.99 13.01 9.33
N PRO A 111 1.44 14.26 9.54
CA PRO A 111 2.79 14.53 10.01
C PRO A 111 2.98 14.09 11.47
N GLN A 112 4.20 13.66 11.79
CA GLN A 112 4.62 13.40 13.16
C GLN A 112 4.59 14.67 14.01
N GLU A 113 4.12 14.55 15.26
CA GLU A 113 4.18 15.62 16.25
C GLU A 113 5.54 15.70 16.96
N GLU A 114 5.90 16.89 17.45
CA GLU A 114 7.17 17.10 18.15
C GLU A 114 7.25 16.23 19.42
N GLY A 115 8.36 15.50 19.56
CA GLY A 115 8.62 14.63 20.72
C GLY A 115 8.03 13.22 20.61
N GLU A 116 7.28 12.91 19.55
CA GLU A 116 6.79 11.56 19.34
C GLU A 116 7.92 10.61 18.89
N PRO A 117 8.04 9.38 19.44
CA PRO A 117 9.03 8.43 18.95
C PRO A 117 8.78 8.01 17.50
N GLU A 118 9.83 7.97 16.68
CA GLU A 118 9.75 7.67 15.24
C GLU A 118 9.03 6.33 14.93
N HIS A 119 9.23 5.30 15.77
CA HIS A 119 8.57 4.01 15.61
C HIS A 119 7.06 4.04 15.87
N VAL A 120 6.59 4.99 16.68
CA VAL A 120 5.16 5.24 16.89
C VAL A 120 4.60 5.98 15.68
N ALA A 121 5.25 7.08 15.29
CA ALA A 121 4.84 7.89 14.15
C ALA A 121 4.85 7.13 12.81
N ALA A 122 5.72 6.12 12.66
CA ALA A 122 5.74 5.25 11.49
C ALA A 122 4.40 4.51 11.27
N MET A 123 3.62 4.29 12.34
CA MET A 123 2.31 3.65 12.27
C MET A 123 1.21 4.58 11.75
N PHE A 124 1.44 5.89 11.67
CA PHE A 124 0.49 6.82 11.06
C PHE A 124 0.33 6.58 9.57
N CYS A 125 1.35 6.03 8.88
CA CYS A 125 1.24 5.71 7.46
C CYS A 125 0.19 4.61 7.18
N PRO A 126 0.24 3.42 7.81
CA PRO A 126 -0.82 2.43 7.63
C PRO A 126 -2.20 2.92 8.09
N GLU A 127 -2.28 3.75 9.15
CA GLU A 127 -3.54 4.36 9.59
C GLU A 127 -4.12 5.32 8.55
N ALA A 128 -3.29 6.20 7.98
CA ALA A 128 -3.68 7.09 6.90
C ALA A 128 -4.19 6.35 5.66
N LEU A 129 -3.61 5.18 5.35
CA LEU A 129 -4.05 4.34 4.24
C LEU A 129 -5.40 3.68 4.53
N SER A 130 -5.61 3.18 5.75
CA SER A 130 -6.91 2.64 6.18
C SER A 130 -8.00 3.72 6.12
N GLU A 131 -7.76 4.89 6.70
CA GLU A 131 -8.72 6.00 6.68
C GLU A 131 -9.04 6.46 5.25
N LEU A 132 -8.03 6.51 4.37
CA LEU A 132 -8.25 6.82 2.96
C LEU A 132 -9.09 5.75 2.24
N ALA A 133 -8.98 4.47 2.60
CA ALA A 133 -9.80 3.42 2.03
C ALA A 133 -11.27 3.54 2.50
N ASP A 134 -11.49 3.76 3.80
CA ASP A 134 -12.81 3.98 4.41
C ASP A 134 -13.51 5.21 3.81
N ASP A 135 -12.84 6.35 3.74
CA ASP A 135 -13.37 7.58 3.15
C ASP A 135 -13.84 7.43 1.69
N LEU A 136 -13.27 6.46 0.98
CA LEU A 136 -13.59 6.16 -0.42
C LEU A 136 -14.62 5.03 -0.56
N GLY A 137 -15.06 4.42 0.55
CA GLY A 137 -15.98 3.29 0.59
C GLY A 137 -15.41 2.05 -0.09
N LEU A 138 -14.10 1.83 0.04
CA LEU A 138 -13.43 0.64 -0.47
C LEU A 138 -13.60 -0.53 0.53
N PRO A 139 -13.61 -1.78 0.06
CA PRO A 139 -13.53 -2.95 0.94
C PRO A 139 -12.30 -2.88 1.85
N GLU A 140 -12.49 -3.03 3.16
CA GLU A 140 -11.42 -2.98 4.15
C GLU A 140 -10.92 -4.36 4.54
N THR A 141 -11.77 -5.37 4.40
CA THR A 141 -11.50 -6.75 4.79
C THR A 141 -11.69 -7.72 3.62
N LEU A 142 -11.09 -8.92 3.73
CA LEU A 142 -11.31 -9.99 2.75
C LEU A 142 -12.76 -10.48 2.75
N GLU A 143 -13.48 -10.36 3.86
CA GLU A 143 -14.92 -10.65 3.94
C GLU A 143 -15.75 -9.66 3.12
N ASP A 144 -15.43 -8.36 3.16
CA ASP A 144 -16.13 -7.31 2.40
C ASP A 144 -16.10 -7.55 0.88
N LEU A 145 -15.11 -8.31 0.39
CA LEU A 145 -15.00 -8.65 -1.02
C LEU A 145 -16.11 -9.60 -1.49
N ASP A 146 -16.72 -10.40 -0.61
CA ASP A 146 -17.77 -11.39 -0.91
C ASP A 146 -17.44 -12.33 -2.10
N VAL A 147 -16.18 -12.77 -2.18
CA VAL A 147 -15.67 -13.67 -3.24
C VAL A 147 -15.35 -15.08 -2.76
N GLY A 148 -15.74 -15.42 -1.52
CA GLY A 148 -15.54 -16.75 -0.94
C GLY A 148 -14.11 -17.06 -0.49
N ILE A 149 -13.28 -16.03 -0.26
CA ILE A 149 -11.99 -16.19 0.41
C ILE A 149 -12.24 -16.63 1.85
N THR A 150 -11.45 -17.59 2.31
CA THR A 150 -11.51 -18.14 3.67
C THR A 150 -10.12 -18.62 4.07
N GLU A 151 -9.89 -18.85 5.36
CA GLU A 151 -8.58 -19.23 5.91
C GLU A 151 -7.94 -20.45 5.23
N LYS A 152 -8.74 -21.40 4.72
CA LYS A 152 -8.23 -22.57 3.98
C LYS A 152 -7.43 -22.21 2.73
N HIS A 153 -7.62 -21.01 2.18
CA HIS A 153 -6.93 -20.53 0.98
C HIS A 153 -5.62 -19.81 1.29
N PHE A 154 -5.40 -19.37 2.54
CA PHE A 154 -4.25 -18.52 2.89
C PHE A 154 -2.92 -19.19 2.62
N GLU A 155 -2.81 -20.49 2.87
CA GLU A 155 -1.60 -21.28 2.59
C GLU A 155 -1.25 -21.29 1.09
N GLU A 156 -2.25 -21.47 0.22
CA GLU A 156 -2.07 -21.45 -1.22
C GLU A 156 -1.74 -20.03 -1.71
N MET A 157 -2.48 -19.03 -1.23
CA MET A 157 -2.27 -17.63 -1.57
C MET A 157 -0.87 -17.16 -1.15
N ALA A 158 -0.42 -17.51 0.05
CA ALA A 158 0.93 -17.20 0.53
C ALA A 158 1.99 -17.91 -0.32
N THR A 159 1.78 -19.18 -0.68
CA THR A 159 2.70 -19.92 -1.55
C THR A 159 2.85 -19.23 -2.92
N LYS A 160 1.73 -18.81 -3.53
CA LYS A 160 1.74 -18.06 -4.80
C LYS A 160 2.45 -16.71 -4.64
N ALA A 161 2.17 -15.97 -3.58
CA ALA A 161 2.80 -14.68 -3.30
C ALA A 161 4.33 -14.80 -3.11
N MET A 162 4.79 -15.81 -2.37
CA MET A 162 6.23 -16.10 -2.21
C MET A 162 6.91 -16.44 -3.56
N GLY A 163 6.17 -16.99 -4.53
CA GLY A 163 6.65 -17.23 -5.88
C GLY A 163 6.87 -15.97 -6.72
N VAL A 164 6.37 -14.81 -6.27
CA VAL A 164 6.54 -13.50 -6.92
C VAL A 164 7.88 -12.88 -6.45
N ALA A 165 8.98 -13.55 -6.80
CA ALA A 165 10.30 -13.34 -6.18
C ALA A 165 10.75 -11.87 -6.15
N ARG A 166 10.71 -11.15 -7.28
CA ARG A 166 11.24 -9.78 -7.37
C ARG A 166 10.55 -8.80 -6.39
N PRO A 167 9.22 -8.64 -6.39
CA PRO A 167 8.53 -7.84 -5.37
C PRO A 167 8.83 -8.28 -3.92
N MET A 168 8.89 -9.58 -3.63
CA MET A 168 9.22 -10.06 -2.29
C MET A 168 10.65 -9.69 -1.88
N GLU A 169 11.61 -9.84 -2.78
CA GLU A 169 13.03 -9.46 -2.59
C GLU A 169 13.24 -7.95 -2.45
N ASN A 170 12.35 -7.14 -3.04
CA ASN A 170 12.39 -5.68 -2.94
C ASN A 170 11.80 -5.15 -1.63
N ASN A 171 11.08 -5.97 -0.87
CA ASN A 171 10.39 -5.52 0.34
C ASN A 171 11.39 -5.15 1.45
N PRO A 172 11.19 -4.02 2.18
CA PRO A 172 12.14 -3.56 3.20
C PRO A 172 12.26 -4.52 4.39
N ARG A 173 11.23 -5.35 4.61
CA ARG A 173 11.23 -6.42 5.60
C ARG A 173 11.20 -7.76 4.87
N VAL A 174 12.11 -8.66 5.20
CA VAL A 174 12.01 -10.05 4.72
C VAL A 174 10.76 -10.68 5.34
N LEU A 175 9.84 -11.15 4.50
CA LEU A 175 8.63 -11.86 4.93
C LEU A 175 8.79 -13.36 4.66
N THR A 176 8.41 -14.16 5.64
CA THR A 176 8.25 -15.61 5.49
C THR A 176 6.88 -15.95 4.92
N LYS A 177 6.68 -17.22 4.53
CA LYS A 177 5.36 -17.69 4.10
C LYS A 177 4.35 -17.57 5.25
N GLU A 178 4.79 -17.88 6.46
CA GLU A 178 4.01 -17.79 7.69
C GLU A 178 3.59 -16.34 7.97
N ASP A 179 4.49 -15.37 7.72
CA ASP A 179 4.15 -13.95 7.82
C ASP A 179 3.08 -13.55 6.79
N CYS A 180 3.16 -14.05 5.56
CA CYS A 180 2.14 -13.80 4.52
C CYS A 180 0.77 -14.36 4.93
N VAL A 181 0.72 -15.58 5.50
CA VAL A 181 -0.51 -16.17 6.03
C VAL A 181 -1.08 -15.31 7.16
N ARG A 182 -0.22 -14.79 8.05
CA ARG A 182 -0.65 -13.89 9.12
C ARG A 182 -1.21 -12.58 8.57
N ILE A 183 -0.61 -11.99 7.54
CA ILE A 183 -1.12 -10.78 6.89
C ILE A 183 -2.52 -11.02 6.33
N TYR A 184 -2.77 -12.14 5.63
CA TYR A 184 -4.13 -12.46 5.16
C TYR A 184 -5.13 -12.66 6.30
N ARG A 185 -4.69 -13.28 7.41
CA ARG A 185 -5.54 -13.45 8.59
C ARG A 185 -5.88 -12.11 9.26
N GLU A 186 -4.90 -11.22 9.37
CA GLU A 186 -5.08 -9.87 9.89
C GLU A 186 -5.93 -8.98 8.96
N ALA A 187 -6.07 -9.35 7.69
CA ALA A 187 -6.93 -8.67 6.72
C ALA A 187 -8.31 -9.35 6.56
N MET A 188 -8.62 -10.40 7.34
CA MET A 188 -9.86 -11.16 7.19
C MET A 188 -11.07 -10.41 7.71
N GLU A 189 -10.94 -9.79 8.88
CA GLU A 189 -12.00 -9.10 9.64
C GLU A 189 -11.45 -7.82 10.31
#